data_AF-A0A0L0F6Y8-F1
#
_entry.id   AF-A0A0L0F6Y8-F1
#
_cell.length_a   1.000
_cell.length_b   1.000
_cell.length_c   1.000
_cell.angle_alpha   90.00
_cell.angle_beta   90.00
_cell.angle_gamma   90.00
#
_symmetry.space_group_name_H-M   'P 1'
#
loop_
_entity.id
_entity.type
_entity.pdbx_description
1 polymer ?
#
loop_
_entity_poly.entity_id
_entity_poly.type
_entity_poly.pdbx_seq_one_letter_code
_entity_poly.pdbx_strand_id
1 'polypeptide(L)' 'VLRELRQYSTEADISFVRKSVQSIGQCAIKIEIAADQCIETLMQLVATKVNYVVQEAITVIR' A
#
# COMPACT_ATOMS: atom_id res chain seq x y z
N VAL A 1 -23.91 -16.37 -3.31
CA VAL A 1 -23.67 -16.10 -1.87
C VAL A 1 -22.25 -16.37 -1.40
N LEU A 2 -21.77 -17.62 -1.17
CA LEU A 2 -20.39 -17.88 -0.69
C LEU A 2 -19.28 -17.36 -1.63
N ARG A 3 -19.50 -17.48 -2.95
CA ARG A 3 -18.55 -17.01 -3.97
C ARG A 3 -18.47 -15.48 -4.04
N GLU A 4 -19.60 -14.79 -3.89
CA GLU A 4 -19.67 -13.32 -3.83
C GLU A 4 -19.05 -12.79 -2.54
N LEU A 5 -19.35 -13.40 -1.38
CA LEU A 5 -18.74 -13.05 -0.10
C LEU A 5 -17.21 -13.17 -0.14
N ARG A 6 -16.68 -14.26 -0.71
CA ARG A 6 -15.23 -14.45 -0.89
C ARG A 6 -14.61 -13.39 -1.81
N GLN A 7 -15.34 -13.00 -2.86
CA GLN A 7 -14.87 -12.00 -3.81
C GLN A 7 -14.85 -10.60 -3.17
N TYR A 8 -15.86 -10.27 -2.37
CA TYR A 8 -15.89 -9.05 -1.56
C TYR A 8 -14.81 -9.02 -0.47
N SER A 9 -14.52 -10.14 0.20
CA SER A 9 -13.42 -10.19 1.18
C SER A 9 -12.08 -9.83 0.54
N THR A 10 -11.83 -10.33 -0.67
CA THR A 10 -10.53 -10.13 -1.34
C THR A 10 -10.40 -8.74 -1.97
N GLU A 11 -11.47 -8.20 -2.57
CA GLU A 11 -11.47 -6.85 -3.19
C GLU A 11 -11.48 -5.72 -2.15
N ALA A 12 -12.17 -5.91 -1.01
CA ALA A 12 -12.14 -4.97 0.10
C ALA A 12 -10.72 -4.82 0.67
N ASP A 13 -9.99 -5.93 0.81
CA ASP A 13 -8.61 -5.92 1.29
C ASP A 13 -7.67 -5.17 0.33
N ILE A 14 -7.82 -5.34 -0.99
CA ILE A 14 -6.95 -4.66 -1.98
C ILE A 14 -7.12 -3.13 -1.91
N SER A 15 -8.36 -2.66 -1.88
CA SER A 15 -8.64 -1.21 -1.85
C SER A 15 -8.25 -0.56 -0.52
N PHE A 16 -8.34 -1.30 0.58
CA PHE A 16 -7.79 -0.88 1.87
C PHE A 16 -6.26 -0.78 1.82
N VAL A 17 -5.57 -1.83 1.35
CA VAL A 17 -4.11 -1.84 1.23
C VAL A 17 -3.62 -0.68 0.38
N ARG A 18 -4.30 -0.37 -0.72
CA ARG A 18 -3.94 0.79 -1.57
C ARG A 18 -3.99 2.12 -0.81
N LYS A 19 -5.08 2.37 -0.08
CA LYS A 19 -5.23 3.58 0.75
C LYS A 19 -4.17 3.66 1.84
N SER A 20 -3.84 2.53 2.47
CA SER A 20 -2.77 2.47 3.48
C SER A 20 -1.40 2.84 2.90
N VAL A 21 -1.03 2.29 1.75
CA VAL A 21 0.23 2.62 1.06
C VAL A 21 0.28 4.11 0.69
N GLN A 22 -0.84 4.66 0.22
CA GLN A 22 -0.97 6.07 -0.11
C GLN A 22 -0.82 6.98 1.13
N SER A 23 -1.40 6.59 2.27
CA SER A 23 -1.22 7.32 3.53
C SER A 23 0.22 7.31 4.01
N ILE A 24 0.95 6.18 3.86
CA ILE A 24 2.38 6.10 4.18
C ILE A 24 3.18 7.10 3.34
N GLY A 25 2.91 7.20 2.04
CA GLY A 25 3.55 8.20 1.18
C GLY A 25 3.24 9.64 1.58
N GLN A 26 1.99 9.93 1.93
CA GLN A 26 1.61 11.26 2.43
C GLN A 26 2.31 11.60 3.74
N CYS A 27 2.48 10.63 4.64
CA CYS A 27 3.26 10.79 5.87
C CYS A 27 4.72 11.08 5.56
N ALA A 28 5.31 10.39 4.58
CA ALA A 28 6.69 10.63 4.15
C ALA A 28 6.92 12.07 3.65
N ILE A 29 5.93 12.66 2.97
CA ILE A 29 6.01 14.04 2.46
C ILE A 29 5.75 15.08 3.56
N LYS A 30 4.80 14.82 4.45
CA LYS A 30 4.36 15.80 5.46
C LYS A 30 5.20 15.79 6.74
N ILE A 31 5.85 14.68 7.06
CA ILE A 31 6.56 14.47 8.32
C ILE A 31 8.01 14.07 8.00
N GLU A 32 8.91 15.05 7.96
CA GLU A 32 10.33 14.82 7.61
C GLU A 32 11.00 13.75 8.48
N ILE A 33 10.75 13.78 9.80
CA ILE A 33 11.34 12.79 10.74
C ILE A 33 10.87 11.35 10.48
N ALA A 34 9.72 11.17 9.81
CA ALA A 34 9.16 9.87 9.48
C ALA A 34 9.47 9.46 8.04
N ALA A 35 10.08 10.33 7.24
CA ALA A 35 10.35 10.08 5.83
C ALA A 35 11.21 8.83 5.63
N ASP A 36 12.32 8.71 6.39
CA ASP A 36 13.22 7.56 6.29
C ASP A 36 12.51 6.24 6.62
N GLN A 37 11.71 6.22 7.69
CA GLN A 37 10.92 5.04 8.09
C GLN A 37 9.84 4.69 7.06
N CYS A 38 9.18 5.70 6.48
CA CYS A 38 8.17 5.48 5.45
C CYS A 38 8.81 4.92 4.17
N ILE A 39 9.98 5.44 3.77
CA ILE A 39 10.72 4.95 2.60
C ILE A 39 11.20 3.51 2.82
N GLU A 40 11.74 3.18 4.00
CA GLU A 40 12.12 1.80 4.35
C GLU A 40 10.92 0.85 4.27
N THR A 41 9.78 1.27 4.80
CA THR A 41 8.54 0.48 4.74
C THR A 41 8.07 0.29 3.29
N LEU A 42 8.12 1.33 2.45
CA LEU A 42 7.77 1.23 1.03
C LEU A 42 8.72 0.29 0.28
N MET A 43 10.02 0.30 0.59
CA MET A 43 11.00 -0.63 0.03
C MET A 43 10.69 -2.10 0.41
N GLN A 44 10.34 -2.36 1.67
CA GLN A 44 9.93 -3.69 2.12
C GLN A 44 8.66 -4.17 1.42
N LEU A 45 7.68 -3.27 1.22
CA LEU A 45 6.45 -3.56 0.50
C LEU A 45 6.71 -3.93 -0.97
N VAL A 46 7.64 -3.24 -1.64
CA VAL A 46 8.06 -3.61 -3.00
C VAL A 46 8.73 -5.00 -3.02
N ALA A 47 9.52 -5.32 -2.00
CA ALA A 47 10.20 -6.61 -1.89
C ALA A 47 9.25 -7.81 -1.69
N THR A 48 8.02 -7.60 -1.19
CA THR A 48 7.01 -8.67 -1.00
C THR A 48 6.54 -9.31 -2.31
N LYS A 49 6.78 -8.66 -3.46
CA LYS A 49 6.35 -9.10 -4.81
C LYS A 49 4.83 -9.25 -4.99
N VAL A 50 4.04 -8.63 -4.12
CA VAL A 50 2.58 -8.59 -4.30
C VAL A 50 2.24 -7.52 -5.35
N ASN A 51 1.82 -7.95 -6.53
CA ASN A 51 1.67 -7.08 -7.71
C ASN A 51 0.89 -5.77 -7.45
N TYR A 52 -0.25 -5.84 -6.76
CA TYR A 52 -1.06 -4.64 -6.49
C TYR A 52 -0.39 -3.68 -5.48
N VAL A 53 0.37 -4.21 -4.52
CA VAL A 53 1.15 -3.41 -3.56
C VAL A 53 2.31 -2.72 -4.26
N VAL A 54 3.02 -3.45 -5.11
CA VAL A 54 4.13 -2.92 -5.91
C VAL A 54 3.65 -1.79 -6.83
N GLN A 55 2.53 -1.99 -7.53
CA GLN A 55 1.93 -0.95 -8.39
C GLN A 55 1.53 0.30 -7.60
N GLU A 56 0.92 0.13 -6.44
CA GLU A 56 0.54 1.27 -5.61
C GLU A 56 1.77 2.01 -5.05
N ALA A 57 2.76 1.27 -4.56
CA ALA A 57 4.01 1.84 -4.07
C ALA A 57 4.73 2.66 -5.15
N ILE A 58 4.79 2.17 -6.39
CA ILE A 58 5.34 2.93 -7.53
C ILE A 58 4.52 4.20 -7.81
N THR A 59 3.20 4.12 -7.71
CA THR A 59 2.31 5.28 -7.93
C THR A 59 2.51 6.36 -6.88
N VAL A 60 2.83 5.98 -5.64
CA VAL A 60 3.09 6.89 -4.52
C VAL A 60 4.48 7.53 -4.58
N ILE A 61 5.47 6.83 -5.14
CA ILE A 61 6.85 7.34 -5.31
C ILE A 61 6.94 8.36 -6.47
N ARG A 62 6.04 8.29 -7.45
CA ARG A 62 5.98 9.22 -8.60
C ARG A 62 5.29 10.53 -8.23
#